data_AF-A0AAV3NXK6-F1
#
_entry.id   AF-A0AAV3NXK6-F1
#
_cell.length_a   1.000
_cell.length_b   1.000
_cell.length_c   1.000
_cell.angle_alpha   90.00
_cell.angle_beta   90.00
_cell.angle_gamma   90.00
#
_symmetry.space_group_name_H-M   'P 1'
#
loop_
_entity.id
_entity.type
_entity.pdbx_description
1 polymer ?
#
loop_
_entity_poly.entity_id
_entity_poly.type
_entity_poly.pdbx_seq_one_letter_code
_entity_poly.pdbx_strand_id
1 'polypeptide(L)'
;MKNFRPISCCNTIYKGISAILTPRIKIVLPKVIGINQSTYIPGRKITDGILLMQELVCGYHRKLGMPICALKVDIMKAYDSMHWEFLWTIMERMGFPCRFLE
;
A
#
# COMPACT_ATOMS: atom_id res chain seq x y z
N MET A 1 1.86 1.46 -25.58
CA MET A 1 0.84 0.78 -24.74
C MET A 1 1.35 0.20 -23.41
N LYS A 2 2.66 -0.08 -23.22
CA LYS A 2 3.16 -0.64 -21.93
C LYS A 2 2.90 0.24 -20.68
N ASN A 3 2.89 1.56 -20.83
CA ASN A 3 2.76 2.51 -19.70
C ASN A 3 1.35 3.11 -19.54
N PHE A 4 0.34 2.60 -20.26
CA PHE A 4 -1.02 3.09 -20.11
C PHE A 4 -1.59 2.69 -18.74
N ARG A 5 -2.16 3.66 -18.00
CA ARG A 5 -2.85 3.47 -16.73
C ARG A 5 -4.31 3.92 -16.89
N PRO A 6 -5.24 2.99 -17.17
CA PRO A 6 -6.65 3.36 -17.31
C PRO A 6 -7.18 3.92 -15.99
N ILE A 7 -8.04 4.93 -16.07
CA ILE A 7 -8.79 5.42 -14.92
C ILE A 7 -10.21 4.89 -15.06
N SER A 8 -10.65 4.10 -14.09
CA SER A 8 -12.04 3.63 -14.03
C SER A 8 -12.93 4.73 -13.46
N CYS A 9 -13.75 5.34 -14.32
CA CYS A 9 -14.79 6.28 -13.90
C CYS A 9 -16.00 5.53 -13.36
N CYS A 10 -15.97 5.16 -12.08
CA CYS A 10 -17.09 4.46 -11.44
C CYS A 10 -18.33 5.36 -11.28
N ASN A 11 -19.52 4.75 -11.36
CA ASN A 11 -20.80 5.41 -11.09
C ASN A 11 -20.86 5.95 -9.64
N THR A 12 -21.63 7.00 -9.41
CA THR A 12 -21.91 7.63 -8.11
C THR A 12 -22.36 6.62 -7.06
N ILE A 13 -23.21 5.65 -7.42
CA ILE A 13 -23.65 4.59 -6.50
C ILE A 13 -22.44 3.80 -5.97
N TYR A 14 -21.56 3.35 -6.86
CA TYR A 14 -20.36 2.61 -6.49
C TYR A 14 -19.42 3.45 -5.61
N LYS A 15 -19.24 4.74 -5.96
CA LYS A 15 -18.45 5.68 -5.14
C LYS A 15 -19.06 5.87 -3.76
N GLY A 16 -20.39 5.93 -3.66
CA GLY A 16 -21.12 6.01 -2.39
C GLY A 16 -20.89 4.77 -1.52
N ILE A 17 -21.00 3.58 -2.08
CA ILE A 17 -20.71 2.32 -1.38
C ILE A 17 -19.26 2.29 -0.89
N SER A 18 -18.30 2.65 -1.74
CA SER A 18 -16.87 2.74 -1.38
C SER A 18 -16.61 3.74 -0.25
N ALA A 19 -17.31 4.89 -0.26
CA ALA A 19 -17.21 5.89 0.79
C ALA A 19 -17.77 5.40 2.15
N ILE A 20 -18.75 4.50 2.15
CA ILE A 20 -19.27 3.86 3.37
C ILE A 20 -18.33 2.77 3.89
N LEU A 21 -17.70 2.00 2.99
CA LEU A 21 -16.78 0.91 3.35
C LEU A 21 -15.45 1.43 3.87
N THR A 22 -14.91 2.51 3.30
CA THR A 22 -13.58 3.04 3.61
C THR A 22 -13.38 3.33 5.11
N PRO A 23 -14.31 4.04 5.81
CA PRO A 23 -14.19 4.26 7.26
C PRO A 23 -14.20 2.98 8.08
N ARG A 24 -14.92 1.94 7.66
CA ARG A 24 -14.99 0.65 8.38
C ARG A 24 -13.65 -0.08 8.31
N ILE A 25 -13.04 -0.14 7.13
CA ILE A 25 -11.71 -0.73 6.92
C ILE A 25 -10.64 0.09 7.66
N LYS A 26 -10.79 1.42 7.72
CA LYS A 26 -9.84 2.30 8.42
C LYS A 26 -9.66 1.93 9.90
N ILE A 27 -10.67 1.38 10.56
CA ILE A 27 -10.60 0.97 11.98
C ILE A 27 -9.60 -0.18 12.17
N VAL A 28 -9.51 -1.10 11.21
CA VAL A 28 -8.62 -2.27 11.30
C VAL A 28 -7.23 -2.02 10.72
N LEU A 29 -7.05 -1.00 9.88
CA LEU A 29 -5.78 -0.67 9.26
C LEU A 29 -4.58 -0.67 10.23
N PRO A 30 -4.64 -0.05 11.44
CA PRO A 30 -3.50 -0.03 12.35
C PRO A 30 -3.00 -1.41 12.82
N LYS A 31 -3.85 -2.44 12.77
CA LYS A 31 -3.49 -3.82 13.13
C LYS A 31 -2.89 -4.60 11.96
N VAL A 32 -3.14 -4.15 10.73
CA VAL A 32 -2.79 -4.86 9.49
C VAL A 32 -1.53 -4.27 8.85
N ILE A 33 -1.32 -2.96 8.98
CA ILE A 33 -0.23 -2.25 8.33
C ILE A 33 0.98 -2.09 9.25
N GLY A 34 2.18 -2.20 8.68
CA GLY A 34 3.43 -1.88 9.39
C GLY A 34 3.58 -0.37 9.64
N ILE A 35 4.42 -0.01 10.61
CA ILE A 35 4.78 1.39 10.90
C ILE A 35 5.49 2.07 9.71
N ASN A 36 6.22 1.28 8.90
CA ASN A 36 7.00 1.77 7.76
C ASN A 36 6.13 2.19 6.55
N GLN A 37 4.82 1.92 6.56
CA GLN A 37 3.92 2.35 5.49
C GLN A 37 3.52 3.82 5.67
N SER A 38 4.16 4.73 4.94
CA SER A 38 4.00 6.18 5.09
C SER A 38 2.89 6.80 4.24
N THR A 39 2.35 6.09 3.26
CA THR A 39 1.37 6.61 2.29
C THR A 39 0.02 5.92 2.42
N TYR A 40 -1.04 6.61 1.99
CA TYR A 40 -2.44 6.14 1.99
C TYR A 40 -3.02 5.82 3.39
N ILE A 41 -2.35 6.26 4.46
CA ILE A 41 -2.79 6.08 5.84
C ILE A 41 -3.08 7.46 6.45
N PRO A 42 -4.30 7.69 6.97
CA PRO A 42 -4.64 8.96 7.61
C PRO A 42 -3.72 9.25 8.80
N GLY A 43 -3.17 10.46 8.84
CA GLY A 43 -2.23 10.90 9.88
C GLY A 43 -0.76 10.58 9.60
N ARG A 44 -0.43 9.84 8.52
CA ARG A 44 0.95 9.63 8.07
C ARG A 44 1.26 10.50 6.85
N LYS A 45 2.47 11.04 6.77
CA LYS A 45 2.90 11.87 5.64
C LYS A 45 3.94 11.14 4.81
N ILE A 46 3.89 11.34 3.49
CA ILE A 46 4.89 10.81 2.56
C ILE A 46 6.30 11.30 2.90
N THR A 47 6.41 12.51 3.46
CA THR A 47 7.67 13.11 3.92
C THR A 47 8.37 12.27 4.97
N ASP A 48 7.63 11.59 5.84
CA ASP A 48 8.19 10.76 6.90
C ASP A 48 8.95 9.56 6.31
N GLY A 49 8.41 8.97 5.24
CA GLY A 49 9.08 7.89 4.50
C GLY A 49 10.31 8.37 3.73
N ILE A 50 10.28 9.61 3.21
CA ILE A 50 11.45 10.22 2.53
C ILE A 50 12.58 10.46 3.54
N LEU A 51 12.26 11.01 4.71
CA LEU A 51 13.24 11.27 5.76
C LEU A 51 13.87 9.97 6.27
N LEU A 52 13.05 8.94 6.55
CA LEU A 52 13.55 7.62 6.95
C LEU A 52 14.50 7.04 5.89
N MET A 53 14.17 7.13 4.61
CA MET A 53 15.05 6.68 3.53
C MET A 53 16.36 7.45 3.49
N GLN A 54 16.33 8.79 3.67
CA GLN A 54 17.53 9.62 3.71
C GLN A 54 18.46 9.23 4.86
N GLU A 55 17.90 8.93 6.03
CA GLU A 55 18.67 8.44 7.18
C GLU A 55 19.25 7.04 6.92
N LEU A 56 18.46 6.11 6.36
CA LEU A 56 18.91 4.77 6.03
C LEU A 56 20.05 4.76 5.02
N VAL A 57 20.01 5.65 4.02
CA VAL A 57 21.08 5.75 3.00
C VAL A 57 22.20 6.70 3.40
N CYS A 58 22.14 7.28 4.60
CA CYS A 58 23.17 8.18 5.09
C CYS A 58 24.51 7.43 5.18
N GLY A 59 25.54 7.98 4.53
CA GLY A 59 26.86 7.34 4.49
C GLY A 59 27.03 6.27 3.40
N TYR A 60 26.02 5.96 2.57
CA TYR A 60 26.19 5.06 1.42
C TYR A 60 27.27 5.52 0.42
N HIS A 61 27.59 6.81 0.42
CA HIS A 61 28.66 7.38 -0.41
C HIS A 61 30.08 7.09 0.14
N ARG A 62 30.20 6.63 1.39
CA ARG A 62 31.49 6.37 2.02
C ARG A 62 32.06 5.06 1.46
N LYS A 63 33.32 5.10 1.02
CA LYS A 63 34.04 3.92 0.51
C LYS A 63 34.69 3.07 1.60
N LEU A 64 34.47 3.42 2.88
CA LEU A 64 35.01 2.73 4.04
C LEU A 64 33.91 1.91 4.71
N GLY A 65 34.10 0.60 4.84
CA GLY A 65 33.16 -0.30 5.54
C GLY A 65 32.70 -1.47 4.69
N MET A 66 31.68 -2.19 5.19
CA MET A 66 31.08 -3.32 4.48
C MET A 66 30.32 -2.83 3.23
N PRO A 67 30.30 -3.61 2.14
CA PRO A 67 29.54 -3.25 0.95
C PRO A 67 28.05 -3.14 1.30
N ILE A 68 27.43 -2.04 0.87
CA ILE A 68 26.02 -1.73 1.13
C ILE A 68 25.25 -1.73 -0.20
N CYS A 69 24.02 -2.26 -0.18
CA CYS A 69 23.11 -2.26 -1.32
C CYS A 69 21.73 -1.75 -0.89
N ALA A 70 21.00 -1.13 -1.80
CA ALA A 70 19.60 -0.79 -1.63
C ALA A 70 18.78 -1.47 -2.73
N LEU A 71 17.69 -2.13 -2.34
CA LEU A 71 16.74 -2.74 -3.27
C LEU A 71 15.48 -1.89 -3.35
N LYS A 72 15.18 -1.37 -4.54
CA LYS A 72 13.92 -0.71 -4.82
C LYS A 72 13.05 -1.63 -5.65
N VAL A 73 11.91 -2.05 -5.08
CA VAL A 73 10.90 -2.86 -5.77
C VAL A 73 9.72 -1.96 -6.12
N ASP A 74 9.31 -1.97 -7.38
CA ASP A 74 8.11 -1.28 -7.87
C ASP A 74 7.19 -2.28 -8.57
N ILE A 75 5.90 -2.25 -8.22
CA ILE A 75 4.90 -3.18 -8.76
C ILE A 75 4.27 -2.56 -10.00
N MET A 76 4.51 -3.17 -11.17
CA MET A 76 3.90 -2.73 -12.40
C MET A 76 2.37 -2.93 -12.34
N LYS A 77 1.64 -1.83 -12.56
CA LYS A 77 0.18 -1.81 -12.65
C LYS A 77 -0.51 -2.55 -11.49
N ALA A 78 -0.14 -2.21 -10.25
CA ALA A 78 -0.58 -2.93 -9.04
C ALA A 78 -2.09 -3.22 -8.95
N TYR A 79 -2.95 -2.32 -9.46
CA TYR A 79 -4.40 -2.54 -9.50
C TYR A 79 -4.87 -3.44 -10.65
N ASP A 80 -4.14 -3.48 -11.77
CA ASP A 80 -4.46 -4.35 -12.92
C ASP A 80 -3.86 -5.76 -12.76
N SER A 81 -2.79 -5.90 -11.95
CA SER A 81 -2.06 -7.16 -11.75
C SER A 81 -2.45 -7.92 -10.48
N MET A 82 -3.49 -7.45 -9.77
CA MET A 82 -3.95 -8.07 -8.53
C MET A 82 -4.74 -9.35 -8.80
N HIS A 83 -4.40 -10.44 -8.11
CA HIS A 83 -5.19 -11.68 -8.14
C HIS A 83 -6.27 -11.65 -7.06
N TRP A 84 -7.54 -11.73 -7.44
CA TRP A 84 -8.68 -11.58 -6.52
C TRP A 84 -8.73 -12.67 -5.44
N GLU A 85 -8.48 -13.93 -5.80
CA GLU A 85 -8.48 -15.03 -4.81
C GLU A 85 -7.37 -14.88 -3.76
N PHE A 86 -6.24 -14.29 -4.16
CA PHE A 86 -5.14 -14.01 -3.23
C PHE A 86 -5.54 -12.92 -2.24
N LEU A 87 -6.22 -11.87 -2.72
CA LEU A 87 -6.75 -10.81 -1.86
C LEU A 87 -7.77 -11.38 -0.85
N TRP A 88 -8.74 -12.18 -1.31
CA TRP A 88 -9.73 -12.80 -0.43
C TRP A 88 -9.08 -13.69 0.63
N THR A 89 -8.13 -14.54 0.24
CA THR A 89 -7.38 -15.41 1.16
C THR A 89 -6.64 -14.59 2.23
N ILE A 90 -6.03 -13.47 1.84
CA ILE A 90 -5.35 -12.58 2.80
C ILE A 90 -6.35 -11.92 3.75
N MET A 91 -7.45 -11.39 3.22
CA MET A 91 -8.46 -10.74 4.04
C MET A 91 -9.10 -11.71 5.04
N GLU A 92 -9.36 -12.96 4.61
CA GLU A 92 -9.82 -14.03 5.50
C GLU A 92 -8.79 -14.31 6.61
N ARG A 93 -7.52 -14.49 6.26
CA ARG A 93 -6.43 -14.70 7.24
C ARG A 93 -6.23 -13.53 8.19
N MET A 94 -6.52 -12.31 7.76
CA MET A 94 -6.50 -11.09 8.58
C MET A 94 -7.75 -10.96 9.47
N GLY A 95 -8.72 -11.88 9.37
CA GLY A 95 -9.93 -11.92 10.18
C GLY A 95 -11.04 -10.98 9.71
N PHE A 96 -11.07 -10.62 8.41
CA PHE A 96 -12.19 -9.85 7.87
C PHE A 96 -13.48 -10.69 7.87
N PRO A 97 -14.65 -10.11 8.20
CA PRO A 97 -15.92 -10.84 8.18
C PRO A 97 -16.26 -11.37 6.78
N CYS A 98 -16.90 -12.53 6.68
CA CYS A 98 -17.30 -13.15 5.41
C CYS A 98 -18.14 -12.20 4.51
N ARG A 99 -18.95 -11.31 5.11
CA ARG A 99 -19.71 -10.29 4.37
C ARG A 99 -18.84 -9.32 3.55
N PHE A 100 -17.54 -9.19 3.87
CA PHE A 100 -16.58 -8.41 3.08
C PHE A 100 -15.91 -9.24 1.97
N LEU A 101 -16.07 -10.56 2.00
CA LEU A 101 -15.43 -11.52 1.09
C LEU A 101 -16.43 -12.08 0.05
N GLU A 102 -17.72 -11.85 0.25
CA GLU A 102 -18.81 -12.09 -0.71
C GLU A 102 -18.95 -10.93 -1.72
#